data_AF-A0A9P0D7W2-F1
#
_entry.id   AF-A0A9P0D7W2-F1
#
_cell.length_a   1.000
_cell.length_b   1.000
_cell.length_c   1.000
_cell.angle_alpha   90.00
_cell.angle_beta   90.00
_cell.angle_gamma   90.00
#
_symmetry.space_group_name_H-M   'P 1'
#
loop_
_entity.id
_entity.type
_entity.pdbx_description
1 polymer ?
#
loop_
_entity_poly.entity_id
_entity_poly.type
_entity_poly.pdbx_seq_one_letter_code
_entity_poly.pdbx_strand_id
1 'polypeptide(L)'
;MIHFRLEAEIRKLRPDTVVTDQDYDTRLKSGKRNIKVLKDRLENAIKRFCALLAENKRLREEIDHLLKERARYNVIWEKMLKEMQIRKKYMIELIEQATVAFDQREEWCSKLAALKKRAQGDYLAHTEEMREIQRKLDHDFTLREFLSVKGQKRVLKDLEEKDKKKKESQVQNLENQIIQLENTMDQIQKFCGEDDVSKIATLYLKQEEENFALFNYVNELNHEIELLGEALSEIQQKIDEQIELAKLKAQERQKTLDLLKSELETVTKQRIEDEEQVRLTELKLTSVLLGIEEVFDLLKCDRGPILGLLGNNAAINLFNVKIYLGTIEKKISGLITRLYFAEKAMMTQFKKFHRGNFVPAIN
;
A
#
# COMPACT_ATOMS: atom_id res chain seq x y z
N MET A 1 97.60 50.92 0.30
CA MET A 1 98.41 49.74 0.68
C MET A 1 98.82 49.75 2.16
N ILE A 2 99.16 50.90 2.76
CA ILE A 2 99.58 51.01 4.17
C ILE A 2 98.44 50.73 5.16
N HIS A 3 97.22 51.20 4.88
CA HIS A 3 96.05 50.99 5.73
C HIS A 3 95.70 49.50 5.92
N PHE A 4 95.82 48.71 4.84
CA PHE A 4 95.52 47.28 4.85
C PHE A 4 96.58 46.45 5.60
N ARG A 5 97.84 46.90 5.59
CA ARG A 5 98.92 46.29 6.40
C ARG A 5 98.75 46.61 7.89
N LEU A 6 98.40 47.85 8.23
CA LEU A 6 98.10 48.27 9.60
C LEU A 6 96.90 47.51 10.20
N GLU A 7 95.83 47.32 9.44
CA GLU A 7 94.68 46.51 9.87
C GLU A 7 95.04 45.03 10.09
N ALA A 8 95.92 44.46 9.23
CA ALA A 8 96.37 43.08 9.36
C ALA A 8 97.29 42.87 10.59
N GLU A 9 98.08 43.89 10.96
CA GLU A 9 99.01 43.87 12.09
C GLU A 9 98.28 44.09 13.42
N ILE A 10 97.26 44.96 13.45
CA ILE A 10 96.34 45.14 14.59
C ILE A 10 95.54 43.86 14.89
N ARG A 11 95.20 43.07 13.85
CA ARG A 11 94.49 41.79 14.01
C ARG A 11 95.37 40.69 14.61
N LYS A 12 96.69 40.73 14.37
CA LYS A 12 97.66 39.76 14.89
C LYS A 12 98.09 40.05 16.34
N LEU A 13 98.00 41.30 16.80
CA LEU A 13 98.37 41.72 18.15
C LEU A 13 97.20 41.72 19.15
N ARG A 14 95.98 41.36 18.71
CA ARG A 14 94.79 41.30 19.57
C ARG A 14 94.68 39.90 20.21
N PRO A 15 94.57 39.78 21.54
CA PRO A 15 94.37 38.49 22.21
C PRO A 15 93.00 37.89 21.85
N ASP A 16 92.95 36.57 21.59
CA ASP A 16 91.71 35.83 21.26
C ASP A 16 90.61 35.89 22.35
N THR A 17 90.94 36.40 23.54
CA THR A 17 90.01 36.61 24.66
C THR A 17 89.28 37.95 24.64
N VAL A 18 89.72 38.92 23.83
CA VAL A 18 89.08 40.23 23.73
C VAL A 18 88.03 40.21 22.63
N VAL A 19 86.78 40.01 23.04
CA VAL A 19 85.59 40.08 22.19
C VAL A 19 85.54 41.47 21.54
N THR A 20 85.56 41.53 20.22
CA THR A 20 85.43 42.80 19.49
C THR A 20 84.03 43.37 19.74
N ASP A 21 83.84 44.69 19.84
CA ASP A 21 82.50 45.31 19.96
C ASP A 21 81.51 44.82 18.90
N GLN A 22 82.02 44.45 17.71
CA GLN A 22 81.26 43.81 16.63
C GLN A 22 80.77 42.40 16.98
N ASP A 23 81.57 41.58 17.66
CA ASP A 23 81.21 40.23 18.12
C ASP A 23 80.20 40.29 19.28
N TYR A 24 80.31 41.30 20.15
CA TYR A 24 79.32 41.57 21.19
C TYR A 24 77.98 42.03 20.60
N ASP A 25 78.01 42.96 19.63
CA ASP A 25 76.80 43.45 18.96
C ASP A 25 76.13 42.35 18.10
N THR A 26 76.91 41.46 17.46
CA THR A 26 76.33 40.31 16.74
C THR A 26 75.71 39.28 17.69
N ARG A 27 76.32 39.01 18.86
CA ARG A 27 75.72 38.17 19.91
C ARG A 27 74.47 38.80 20.52
N LEU A 28 74.46 40.11 20.73
CA LEU A 28 73.28 40.82 21.23
C LEU A 28 72.16 40.80 20.19
N LYS A 29 72.48 40.99 18.90
CA LYS A 29 71.53 40.88 17.79
C LYS A 29 71.00 39.45 17.63
N SER A 30 71.84 38.42 17.78
CA SER A 30 71.41 37.02 17.70
C SER A 30 70.55 36.63 18.91
N GLY A 31 70.90 37.07 20.12
CA GLY A 31 70.08 36.91 21.33
C GLY A 31 68.71 37.57 21.19
N LYS A 32 68.66 38.82 20.70
CA LYS A 32 67.39 39.51 20.40
C LYS A 32 66.54 38.78 19.35
N ARG A 33 67.17 38.22 18.31
CA ARG A 33 66.48 37.38 17.30
C ARG A 33 65.93 36.11 17.91
N ASN A 34 66.69 35.42 18.76
CA ASN A 34 66.25 34.20 19.42
C ASN A 34 65.07 34.47 20.37
N ILE A 35 65.12 35.57 21.13
CA ILE A 35 63.99 36.01 21.97
C ILE A 35 62.76 36.29 21.10
N LYS A 36 62.92 36.93 19.94
CA LYS A 36 61.81 37.16 19.00
C LYS A 36 61.21 35.85 18.51
N VAL A 37 62.03 34.90 18.05
CA VAL A 37 61.55 33.59 17.59
C VAL A 37 60.82 32.82 18.69
N LEU A 38 61.32 32.85 19.93
CA LEU A 38 60.65 32.21 21.06
C LEU A 38 59.32 32.88 21.41
N LYS A 39 59.24 34.22 21.34
CA LYS A 39 57.98 34.96 21.48
C LYS A 39 57.00 34.61 20.37
N ASP A 40 57.45 34.59 19.12
CA ASP A 40 56.61 34.23 17.97
C ASP A 40 56.08 32.78 18.08
N ARG A 41 56.91 31.84 18.58
CA ARG A 41 56.51 30.46 18.87
C ARG A 41 55.47 30.38 19.98
N LEU A 42 55.68 31.13 21.07
CA LEU A 42 54.73 31.21 22.18
C LEU A 42 53.39 31.79 21.72
N GLU A 43 53.41 32.89 20.97
CA GLU A 43 52.19 33.49 20.40
C GLU A 43 51.45 32.52 19.49
N ASN A 44 52.17 31.78 18.63
CA ASN A 44 51.55 30.76 17.78
C ASN A 44 50.93 29.62 18.60
N ALA A 45 51.60 29.17 19.66
CA ALA A 45 51.05 28.16 20.58
C ALA A 45 49.78 28.67 21.30
N ILE A 46 49.78 29.92 21.77
CA ILE A 46 48.61 30.56 22.40
C ILE A 46 47.46 30.66 21.39
N LYS A 47 47.72 31.11 20.15
CA LYS A 47 46.69 31.18 19.10
C LYS A 47 46.06 29.81 18.83
N ARG A 48 46.88 28.75 18.73
CA ARG A 48 46.40 27.37 18.56
C ARG A 48 45.57 26.91 19.76
N PHE A 49 46.03 27.19 20.97
CA PHE A 49 45.30 26.84 22.20
C PHE A 49 43.95 27.56 22.27
N CYS A 50 43.90 28.86 21.98
CA CYS A 50 42.66 29.63 21.93
C CYS A 50 41.70 29.09 20.85
N ALA A 51 42.21 28.68 19.68
CA ALA A 51 41.39 28.05 18.64
C ALA A 51 40.80 26.72 19.10
N LEU A 52 41.58 25.87 19.77
CA LEU A 52 41.09 24.62 20.36
C LEU A 52 40.06 24.85 21.46
N LEU A 53 40.24 25.88 22.29
CA LEU A 53 39.24 26.25 23.31
C LEU A 53 37.93 26.73 22.70
N ALA A 54 37.99 27.54 21.63
CA ALA A 54 36.80 27.98 20.91
C ALA A 54 36.04 26.79 20.31
N GLU A 55 36.76 25.84 19.71
CA GLU A 55 36.15 24.62 19.17
C GLU A 55 35.59 23.72 20.28
N ASN A 56 36.30 23.56 21.40
CA ASN A 56 35.80 22.79 22.53
C ASN A 56 34.51 23.41 23.12
N LYS A 57 34.44 24.75 23.17
CA LYS A 57 33.23 25.47 23.57
C LYS A 57 32.08 25.19 22.60
N ARG A 58 32.33 25.27 21.28
CA ARG A 58 31.33 24.97 20.24
C ARG A 58 30.79 23.55 20.37
N LEU A 59 31.66 22.56 20.56
CA LEU A 59 31.28 21.15 20.74
C LEU A 59 30.45 20.95 22.02
N ARG A 60 30.75 21.65 23.12
CA ARG A 60 29.93 21.57 24.34
C ARG A 60 28.53 22.14 24.13
N GLU A 61 28.43 23.28 23.44
CA GLU A 61 27.13 23.88 23.10
C GLU A 61 26.30 22.96 22.20
N GLU A 62 26.95 22.27 21.24
CA GLU A 62 26.33 21.28 20.38
C GLU A 62 25.84 20.05 21.17
N ILE A 63 26.65 19.53 22.10
CA ILE A 63 26.26 18.44 22.99
C ILE A 63 25.04 18.85 23.84
N ASP A 64 25.07 20.04 24.44
CA ASP A 64 23.96 20.55 25.26
C ASP A 64 22.68 20.74 24.43
N HIS A 65 22.80 21.16 23.17
CA HIS A 65 21.68 21.24 22.24
C HIS A 65 21.06 19.85 21.99
N LEU A 66 21.89 18.87 21.62
CA LEU A 66 21.46 17.50 21.36
C LEU A 66 20.83 16.83 22.59
N LEU A 67 21.35 17.09 23.79
CA LEU A 67 20.76 16.59 25.03
C LEU A 67 19.36 17.17 25.29
N LYS A 68 19.15 18.45 24.99
CA LYS A 68 17.82 19.09 25.09
C LYS A 68 16.84 18.52 24.07
N GLU A 69 17.29 18.29 22.83
CA GLU A 69 16.46 17.66 21.79
C GLU A 69 16.07 16.24 22.18
N ARG A 70 17.02 15.43 22.66
CA ARG A 70 16.74 14.08 23.17
C ARG A 70 15.73 14.09 24.30
N ALA A 71 15.85 15.04 25.25
CA ALA A 71 14.89 15.16 26.34
C ALA A 71 13.48 15.49 25.82
N ARG A 72 13.35 16.44 24.87
CA ARG A 72 12.07 16.76 24.23
C ARG A 72 11.49 15.57 23.47
N TYR A 73 12.33 14.86 22.73
CA TYR A 73 11.93 13.67 21.99
C TYR A 73 11.39 12.59 22.94
N ASN A 74 12.08 12.31 24.04
CA ASN A 74 11.63 11.32 25.02
C ASN A 74 10.26 11.65 25.61
N VAL A 75 9.98 12.94 25.90
CA VAL A 75 8.66 13.37 26.39
C VAL A 75 7.56 13.10 25.37
N ILE A 76 7.81 13.42 24.10
CA ILE A 76 6.85 13.16 23.00
C ILE A 76 6.66 11.66 22.81
N TRP A 77 7.76 10.89 22.83
CA TRP A 77 7.74 9.44 22.71
C TRP A 77 6.93 8.78 23.83
N GLU A 78 7.15 9.16 25.09
CA GLU A 78 6.38 8.65 26.22
C GLU A 78 4.90 8.99 26.11
N LYS A 79 4.55 10.20 25.64
CA LYS A 79 3.16 10.58 25.41
C LYS A 79 2.52 9.70 24.33
N MET A 80 3.20 9.53 23.20
CA MET A 80 2.71 8.70 22.09
C MET A 80 2.57 7.23 22.50
N LEU A 81 3.50 6.72 23.31
CA LEU A 81 3.43 5.37 23.86
C LEU A 81 2.22 5.19 24.79
N LYS A 82 1.95 6.16 25.68
CA LYS A 82 0.77 6.14 26.56
C LYS A 82 -0.52 6.18 25.76
N GLU A 83 -0.62 7.06 24.77
CA GLU A 83 -1.81 7.13 23.90
C GLU A 83 -2.05 5.81 23.16
N MET A 84 -0.99 5.18 22.65
CA MET A 84 -1.07 3.87 22.01
C MET A 84 -1.57 2.78 22.98
N GLN A 85 -1.06 2.76 24.21
CA GLN A 85 -1.50 1.81 25.24
C GLN A 85 -2.98 1.99 25.61
N ILE A 86 -3.44 3.23 25.75
CA ILE A 86 -4.85 3.54 26.03
C ILE A 86 -5.74 3.07 24.88
N ARG A 87 -5.38 3.36 23.62
CA ARG A 87 -6.13 2.91 22.45
C ARG A 87 -6.17 1.39 22.34
N LYS A 88 -5.06 0.70 22.63
CA LYS A 88 -5.01 -0.76 22.66
C LYS A 88 -5.94 -1.32 23.74
N LYS A 89 -6.00 -0.70 24.92
CA LYS A 89 -6.90 -1.11 26.00
C LYS A 89 -8.37 -0.96 25.57
N TYR A 90 -8.73 0.19 25.00
CA TYR A 90 -10.09 0.42 24.48
C TYR A 90 -10.48 -0.60 23.41
N MET A 91 -9.56 -0.94 22.49
CA MET A 91 -9.79 -1.97 21.48
C MET A 91 -10.07 -3.35 22.10
N ILE A 92 -9.33 -3.73 23.15
CA ILE A 92 -9.57 -4.99 23.88
C ILE A 92 -10.93 -4.96 24.58
N GLU A 93 -11.28 -3.87 25.26
CA GLU A 93 -12.58 -3.70 25.92
C GLU A 93 -13.74 -3.79 24.91
N LEU A 94 -13.58 -3.22 23.72
CA LEU A 94 -14.59 -3.31 22.66
C LEU A 94 -14.75 -4.74 22.13
N ILE A 95 -13.64 -5.49 21.98
CA ILE A 95 -13.68 -6.90 21.58
C ILE A 95 -14.39 -7.72 22.65
N GLU A 96 -14.07 -7.51 23.93
CA GLU A 96 -14.71 -8.21 25.04
C GLU A 96 -16.22 -7.93 25.09
N GLN A 97 -16.63 -6.67 24.94
CA GLN A 97 -18.05 -6.29 24.85
C GLN A 97 -18.75 -6.96 23.65
N ALA A 98 -18.09 -7.02 22.49
CA ALA A 98 -18.62 -7.68 21.31
C ALA A 98 -18.79 -9.19 21.55
N THR A 99 -17.79 -9.85 22.15
CA THR A 99 -17.85 -11.28 22.49
C THR A 99 -19.02 -11.57 23.44
N VAL A 100 -19.17 -10.80 24.52
CA VAL A 100 -20.30 -10.96 25.45
C VAL A 100 -21.65 -10.78 24.75
N ALA A 101 -21.77 -9.80 23.84
CA ALA A 101 -22.99 -9.59 23.08
C ALA A 101 -23.29 -10.76 22.12
N PHE A 102 -22.26 -11.36 21.51
CA PHE A 102 -22.41 -12.55 20.67
C PHE A 102 -22.85 -13.77 21.47
N ASP A 103 -22.22 -14.02 22.61
CA ASP A 103 -22.57 -15.14 23.50
C ASP A 103 -24.03 -15.02 23.98
N GLN A 104 -24.44 -13.82 24.39
CA GLN A 104 -25.83 -13.55 24.77
C GLN A 104 -26.78 -13.81 23.60
N ARG A 105 -26.47 -13.31 22.39
CA ARG A 105 -27.29 -13.55 21.20
C ARG A 105 -27.43 -15.04 20.91
N GLU A 106 -26.34 -15.80 21.01
CA GLU A 106 -26.36 -17.25 20.80
C GLU A 106 -27.25 -17.96 21.82
N GLU A 107 -27.16 -17.60 23.10
CA GLU A 107 -28.07 -18.10 24.13
C GLU A 107 -29.54 -17.80 23.82
N TRP A 108 -29.86 -16.58 23.38
CA TRP A 108 -31.23 -16.21 23.01
C TRP A 108 -31.74 -16.98 21.80
N CYS A 109 -30.90 -17.16 20.77
CA CYS A 109 -31.21 -17.97 19.59
C CYS A 109 -31.48 -19.42 19.98
N SER A 110 -30.66 -20.00 20.86
CA SER A 110 -30.84 -21.36 21.38
C SER A 110 -32.14 -21.50 22.17
N LYS A 111 -32.44 -20.56 23.08
CA LYS A 111 -33.71 -20.51 23.82
C LYS A 111 -34.91 -20.40 22.89
N LEU A 112 -34.83 -19.55 21.87
CA LEU A 112 -35.89 -19.40 20.86
C LEU A 112 -36.11 -20.68 20.05
N ALA A 113 -35.03 -21.36 19.63
CA ALA A 113 -35.12 -22.62 18.92
C ALA A 113 -35.78 -23.71 19.78
N ALA A 114 -35.40 -23.81 21.06
CA ALA A 114 -36.02 -24.74 22.01
C ALA A 114 -37.52 -24.46 22.20
N LEU A 115 -37.91 -23.18 22.35
CA LEU A 115 -39.31 -22.78 22.47
C LEU A 115 -40.11 -23.08 21.20
N LYS A 116 -39.55 -22.83 20.01
CA LYS A 116 -40.20 -23.17 18.73
C LYS A 116 -40.42 -24.67 18.60
N LYS A 117 -39.41 -25.49 18.93
CA LYS A 117 -39.53 -26.96 18.89
C LYS A 117 -40.59 -27.46 19.86
N ARG A 118 -40.65 -26.90 21.07
CA ARG A 118 -41.68 -27.22 22.05
C ARG A 118 -43.07 -26.85 21.53
N ALA A 119 -43.26 -25.62 21.05
CA ALA A 119 -44.54 -25.16 20.51
C ALA A 119 -45.02 -26.01 19.31
N GLN A 120 -44.10 -26.44 18.45
CA GLN A 120 -44.42 -27.36 17.35
C GLN A 120 -44.85 -28.75 17.87
N GLY A 121 -44.16 -29.28 18.88
CA GLY A 121 -44.54 -30.53 19.53
C GLY A 121 -45.93 -30.46 20.17
N ASP A 122 -46.19 -29.40 20.93
CA ASP A 122 -47.49 -29.15 21.58
C ASP A 122 -48.60 -29.01 20.52
N TYR A 123 -48.35 -28.31 19.41
CA TYR A 123 -49.30 -28.18 18.30
C TYR A 123 -49.65 -29.53 17.66
N LEU A 124 -48.64 -30.39 17.42
CA LEU A 124 -48.85 -31.72 16.86
C LEU A 124 -49.67 -32.60 17.81
N ALA A 125 -49.32 -32.61 19.11
CA ALA A 125 -50.05 -33.34 20.14
C ALA A 125 -51.52 -32.89 20.20
N HIS A 126 -51.79 -31.58 20.26
CA HIS A 126 -53.16 -31.06 20.25
C HIS A 126 -53.93 -31.40 18.97
N THR A 127 -53.25 -31.44 17.82
CA THR A 127 -53.87 -31.83 16.55
C THR A 127 -54.22 -33.32 16.50
N GLU A 128 -53.42 -34.17 17.15
CA GLU A 128 -53.71 -35.59 17.32
C GLU A 128 -54.87 -35.81 18.28
N GLU A 129 -54.85 -35.16 19.45
CA GLU A 129 -55.94 -35.18 20.42
C GLU A 129 -57.27 -34.73 19.79
N MET A 130 -57.25 -33.64 19.01
CA MET A 130 -58.44 -33.15 18.31
C MET A 130 -58.96 -34.16 17.28
N ARG A 131 -58.07 -34.83 16.54
CA ARG A 131 -58.45 -35.89 15.60
C ARG A 131 -59.03 -37.11 16.29
N GLU A 132 -58.57 -37.47 17.48
CA GLU A 132 -59.14 -38.55 18.27
C GLU A 132 -60.53 -38.20 18.80
N ILE A 133 -60.70 -36.98 19.32
CA ILE A 133 -61.99 -36.49 19.79
C ILE A 133 -62.99 -36.46 18.63
N GLN A 134 -62.59 -35.97 17.46
CA GLN A 134 -63.44 -35.96 16.27
C GLN A 134 -63.87 -37.37 15.87
N ARG A 135 -62.94 -38.35 15.85
CA ARG A 135 -63.26 -39.75 15.56
C ARG A 135 -64.27 -40.35 16.55
N LYS A 136 -64.12 -40.04 17.85
CA LYS A 136 -65.09 -40.46 18.89
C LYS A 136 -66.45 -39.82 18.67
N LEU A 137 -66.48 -38.52 18.36
CA LEU A 137 -67.71 -37.79 18.10
C LEU A 137 -68.47 -38.35 16.87
N ASP A 138 -67.76 -38.62 15.78
CA ASP A 138 -68.34 -39.19 14.55
C ASP A 138 -68.90 -40.61 14.83
N HIS A 139 -68.18 -41.41 15.63
CA HIS A 139 -68.67 -42.70 16.07
C HIS A 139 -69.95 -42.60 16.92
N ASP A 140 -69.98 -41.69 17.90
CA ASP A 140 -71.16 -41.46 18.73
C ASP A 140 -72.34 -40.93 17.91
N PHE A 141 -72.08 -40.09 16.90
CA PHE A 141 -73.10 -39.58 15.99
C PHE A 141 -73.70 -40.69 15.13
N THR A 142 -72.87 -41.50 14.49
CA THR A 142 -73.32 -42.66 13.69
C THR A 142 -74.07 -43.68 14.54
N LEU A 143 -73.60 -43.94 15.77
CA LEU A 143 -74.30 -44.81 16.72
C LEU A 143 -75.68 -44.24 17.11
N ARG A 144 -75.75 -42.93 17.40
CA ARG A 144 -77.01 -42.26 17.74
C ARG A 144 -77.99 -42.28 16.57
N GLU A 145 -77.52 -42.03 15.35
CA GLU A 145 -78.33 -42.13 14.14
C GLU A 145 -78.85 -43.55 13.93
N PHE A 146 -77.98 -44.56 14.06
CA PHE A 146 -78.36 -45.97 13.98
C PHE A 146 -79.42 -46.34 15.01
N LEU A 147 -79.24 -45.92 16.27
CA LEU A 147 -80.21 -46.15 17.35
C LEU A 147 -81.53 -45.41 17.10
N SER A 148 -81.50 -44.19 16.54
CA SER A 148 -82.69 -43.44 16.14
C SER A 148 -83.48 -44.18 15.06
N VAL A 149 -82.80 -44.65 14.01
CA VAL A 149 -83.41 -45.41 12.91
C VAL A 149 -83.96 -46.76 13.38
N LYS A 150 -83.29 -47.45 14.30
CA LYS A 150 -83.80 -48.70 14.90
C LYS A 150 -84.91 -48.49 15.92
N GLY A 151 -84.88 -47.37 16.64
CA GLY A 151 -85.88 -47.00 17.67
C GLY A 151 -87.20 -46.50 17.09
N GLN A 152 -87.24 -46.15 15.80
CA GLN A 152 -88.49 -45.87 15.10
C GLN A 152 -89.37 -47.12 15.07
N LYS A 153 -90.49 -47.06 15.80
CA LYS A 153 -91.49 -48.13 15.84
C LYS A 153 -92.09 -48.30 14.45
N ARG A 154 -91.59 -49.30 13.71
CA ARG A 154 -92.12 -49.68 12.40
C ARG A 154 -93.51 -50.27 12.60
N VAL A 155 -94.56 -49.57 12.17
CA VAL A 155 -95.88 -50.17 11.99
C VAL A 155 -95.79 -51.06 10.75
N LEU A 156 -95.65 -52.35 10.99
CA LEU A 156 -95.57 -53.37 9.96
C LEU A 156 -96.93 -54.05 9.82
N LYS A 157 -97.78 -53.47 8.97
CA LYS A 157 -98.80 -54.22 8.23
C LYS A 157 -98.14 -54.63 6.91
N ASP A 158 -97.91 -55.93 6.75
CA ASP A 158 -97.26 -56.63 5.61
C ASP A 158 -95.73 -56.73 5.61
N LEU A 159 -95.20 -57.37 6.65
CA LEU A 159 -93.77 -57.71 6.75
C LEU A 159 -93.39 -58.97 5.95
N GLU A 160 -94.27 -59.96 5.82
CA GLU A 160 -93.90 -61.24 5.17
C GLU A 160 -93.72 -61.11 3.66
N GLU A 161 -94.55 -60.33 2.97
CA GLU A 161 -94.50 -60.22 1.51
C GLU A 161 -93.37 -59.29 1.04
N LYS A 162 -93.02 -58.27 1.84
CA LYS A 162 -91.95 -57.32 1.54
C LYS A 162 -90.56 -57.85 1.92
N ASP A 163 -90.45 -58.66 2.98
CA ASP A 163 -89.20 -59.35 3.34
C ASP A 163 -88.88 -60.46 2.34
N LYS A 164 -89.89 -61.13 1.77
CA LYS A 164 -89.70 -62.12 0.70
C LYS A 164 -89.16 -61.47 -0.58
N LYS A 165 -89.75 -60.34 -1.01
CA LYS A 165 -89.29 -59.57 -2.17
C LYS A 165 -87.90 -58.94 -1.98
N LYS A 166 -87.58 -58.48 -0.76
CA LYS A 166 -86.22 -57.98 -0.43
C LYS A 166 -85.19 -59.09 -0.40
N LYS A 167 -85.54 -60.26 0.14
CA LYS A 167 -84.67 -61.44 0.08
C LYS A 167 -84.46 -61.89 -1.37
N GLU A 168 -85.50 -61.93 -2.19
CA GLU A 168 -85.39 -62.27 -3.62
C GLU A 168 -84.54 -61.25 -4.39
N SER A 169 -84.68 -59.95 -4.12
CA SER A 169 -83.83 -58.90 -4.71
C SER A 169 -82.38 -58.95 -4.21
N GLN A 170 -82.14 -59.28 -2.93
CA GLN A 170 -80.79 -59.48 -2.41
C GLN A 170 -80.15 -60.73 -2.98
N VAL A 171 -80.91 -61.82 -3.12
CA VAL A 171 -80.44 -63.05 -3.76
C VAL A 171 -80.11 -62.79 -5.23
N GLN A 172 -80.96 -62.08 -5.98
CA GLN A 172 -80.65 -61.69 -7.37
C GLN A 172 -79.42 -60.77 -7.48
N ASN A 173 -79.22 -59.84 -6.56
CA ASN A 173 -78.02 -59.00 -6.56
C ASN A 173 -76.76 -59.80 -6.23
N LEU A 174 -76.85 -60.74 -5.29
CA LEU A 174 -75.75 -61.65 -4.97
C LEU A 174 -75.47 -62.59 -6.15
N GLU A 175 -76.49 -63.11 -6.82
CA GLU A 175 -76.36 -63.91 -8.04
C GLU A 175 -75.72 -63.11 -9.17
N ASN A 176 -76.14 -61.86 -9.39
CA ASN A 176 -75.54 -60.98 -10.39
C ASN A 176 -74.07 -60.64 -10.05
N GLN A 177 -73.74 -60.45 -8.77
CA GLN A 177 -72.35 -60.24 -8.33
C GLN A 177 -71.51 -61.51 -8.50
N ILE A 178 -72.07 -62.68 -8.22
CA ILE A 178 -71.40 -63.98 -8.45
C ILE A 178 -71.13 -64.14 -9.95
N ILE A 179 -72.13 -63.89 -10.81
CA ILE A 179 -71.96 -63.95 -12.26
C ILE A 179 -70.89 -62.95 -12.75
N GLN A 180 -70.82 -61.75 -12.16
CA GLN A 180 -69.78 -60.78 -12.50
C GLN A 180 -68.39 -61.26 -12.05
N LEU A 181 -68.29 -61.79 -10.83
CA LEU A 181 -67.04 -62.33 -10.27
C LEU A 181 -66.56 -63.54 -11.08
N GLU A 182 -67.47 -64.45 -11.44
CA GLU A 182 -67.21 -65.60 -12.32
C GLU A 182 -66.74 -65.13 -13.70
N ASN A 183 -67.41 -64.15 -14.31
CA ASN A 183 -66.97 -63.60 -15.59
C ASN A 183 -65.60 -62.93 -15.52
N THR A 184 -65.30 -62.17 -14.45
CA THR A 184 -63.97 -61.59 -14.26
C THR A 184 -62.92 -62.66 -13.99
N MET A 185 -63.27 -63.74 -13.29
CA MET A 185 -62.37 -64.86 -13.03
C MET A 185 -62.06 -65.64 -14.30
N ASP A 186 -63.06 -65.89 -15.14
CA ASP A 186 -62.91 -66.48 -16.47
C ASP A 186 -62.00 -65.64 -17.38
N GLN A 187 -62.10 -64.32 -17.29
CA GLN A 187 -61.22 -63.40 -18.02
C GLN A 187 -59.77 -63.48 -17.52
N ILE A 188 -59.57 -63.56 -16.20
CA ILE A 188 -58.25 -63.71 -15.58
C ILE A 188 -57.63 -65.06 -15.92
N GLN A 189 -58.41 -66.16 -15.90
CA GLN A 189 -57.97 -67.49 -16.31
C GLN A 189 -57.57 -67.54 -17.79
N LYS A 190 -58.37 -66.94 -18.68
CA LYS A 190 -58.03 -66.83 -20.12
C LYS A 190 -56.76 -66.00 -20.37
N PHE A 191 -56.49 -65.00 -19.55
CA PHE A 191 -55.30 -64.15 -19.67
C PHE A 191 -54.04 -64.84 -19.10
N CYS A 192 -54.16 -65.56 -17.98
CA CYS A 192 -53.05 -66.31 -17.38
C CYS A 192 -52.76 -67.65 -18.08
N GLY A 193 -53.72 -68.22 -18.81
CA GLY A 193 -53.57 -69.50 -19.52
C GLY A 193 -53.48 -70.73 -18.60
N GLU A 194 -53.85 -70.59 -17.34
CA GLU A 194 -53.81 -71.62 -16.29
C GLU A 194 -55.18 -71.67 -15.58
N ASP A 195 -55.70 -72.88 -15.32
CA ASP A 195 -57.04 -73.08 -14.73
C ASP A 195 -57.03 -73.13 -13.18
N ASP A 196 -55.86 -73.30 -12.56
CA ASP A 196 -55.71 -73.47 -11.10
C ASP A 196 -55.58 -72.11 -10.39
N VAL A 197 -56.65 -71.72 -9.69
CA VAL A 197 -56.76 -70.47 -8.92
C VAL A 197 -55.61 -70.26 -7.93
N SER A 198 -55.11 -71.32 -7.29
CA SER A 198 -54.00 -71.20 -6.32
C SER A 198 -52.68 -70.87 -7.00
N LYS A 199 -52.46 -71.37 -8.22
CA LYS A 199 -51.27 -71.04 -9.01
C LYS A 199 -51.33 -69.62 -9.56
N ILE A 200 -52.50 -69.16 -10.02
CA ILE A 200 -52.70 -67.77 -10.46
C ILE A 200 -52.40 -66.80 -9.31
N ALA A 201 -52.92 -67.06 -8.11
CA ALA A 201 -52.65 -66.22 -6.93
C ALA A 201 -51.17 -66.18 -6.56
N THR A 202 -50.47 -67.32 -6.64
CA THR A 202 -49.03 -67.39 -6.36
C THR A 202 -48.20 -66.65 -7.43
N LEU A 203 -48.59 -66.77 -8.71
CA LEU A 203 -47.94 -66.06 -9.81
C LEU A 203 -48.17 -64.55 -9.71
N TYR A 204 -49.39 -64.13 -9.36
CA TYR A 204 -49.71 -62.72 -9.14
C TYR A 204 -48.91 -62.14 -7.98
N LEU A 205 -48.83 -62.84 -6.84
CA LEU A 205 -48.04 -62.41 -5.70
C LEU A 205 -46.56 -62.24 -6.08
N LYS A 206 -46.01 -63.18 -6.85
CA LYS A 206 -44.63 -63.07 -7.34
C LYS A 206 -44.43 -61.88 -8.27
N GLN A 207 -45.36 -61.63 -9.20
CA GLN A 207 -45.33 -60.47 -10.08
C GLN A 207 -45.54 -59.15 -9.32
N GLU A 208 -46.35 -59.16 -8.28
CA GLU A 208 -46.57 -58.01 -7.39
C GLU A 208 -45.29 -57.69 -6.62
N GLU A 209 -44.60 -58.69 -6.06
CA GLU A 209 -43.30 -58.52 -5.41
C GLU A 209 -42.23 -57.98 -6.37
N GLU A 210 -42.16 -58.51 -7.60
CA GLU A 210 -41.26 -58.02 -8.65
C GLU A 210 -41.58 -56.57 -9.05
N ASN A 211 -42.86 -56.23 -9.23
CA ASN A 211 -43.29 -54.88 -9.53
C ASN A 211 -43.04 -53.91 -8.37
N PHE A 212 -43.22 -54.36 -7.13
CA PHE A 212 -42.94 -53.56 -5.94
C PHE A 212 -41.45 -53.28 -5.80
N ALA A 213 -40.60 -54.28 -6.08
CA ALA A 213 -39.15 -54.09 -6.13
C ALA A 213 -38.73 -53.09 -7.23
N LEU A 214 -39.31 -53.22 -8.43
CA LEU A 214 -39.09 -52.28 -9.53
C LEU A 214 -39.54 -50.86 -9.18
N PHE A 215 -40.70 -50.71 -8.54
CA PHE A 215 -41.21 -49.41 -8.10
C PHE A 215 -40.29 -48.75 -7.07
N ASN A 216 -39.79 -49.53 -6.09
CA ASN A 216 -38.82 -49.02 -5.12
C ASN A 216 -37.53 -48.60 -5.80
N TYR A 217 -37.02 -49.39 -6.74
CA TYR A 217 -35.81 -49.04 -7.50
C TYR A 217 -35.99 -47.76 -8.33
N VAL A 218 -37.14 -47.59 -8.98
CA VAL A 218 -37.47 -46.35 -9.72
C VAL A 218 -37.54 -45.15 -8.78
N ASN A 219 -38.09 -45.31 -7.57
CA ASN A 219 -38.12 -44.24 -6.58
C ASN A 219 -36.73 -43.89 -6.05
N GLU A 220 -35.88 -44.88 -5.79
CA GLU A 220 -34.48 -44.65 -5.40
C GLU A 220 -33.71 -43.91 -6.49
N LEU A 221 -33.86 -44.32 -7.76
CA LEU A 221 -33.25 -43.61 -8.89
C LEU A 221 -33.77 -42.19 -9.03
N ASN A 222 -35.08 -41.96 -8.87
CA ASN A 222 -35.64 -40.61 -8.90
C ASN A 222 -35.07 -39.74 -7.77
N HIS A 223 -34.90 -40.31 -6.58
CA HIS A 223 -34.27 -39.59 -5.46
C HIS A 223 -32.80 -39.27 -5.76
N GLU A 224 -32.06 -40.20 -6.37
CA GLU A 224 -30.67 -39.96 -6.78
C GLU A 224 -30.59 -38.87 -7.86
N ILE A 225 -31.54 -38.83 -8.81
CA ILE A 225 -31.65 -37.77 -9.81
C ILE A 225 -31.91 -36.41 -9.15
N GLU A 226 -32.78 -36.35 -8.13
CA GLU A 226 -33.04 -35.12 -7.36
C GLU A 226 -31.77 -34.63 -6.65
N LEU A 227 -31.07 -35.52 -5.95
CA LEU A 227 -29.82 -35.19 -5.25
C LEU A 227 -28.72 -34.71 -6.21
N LEU A 228 -28.57 -35.39 -7.35
CA LEU A 228 -27.64 -34.96 -8.39
C LEU A 228 -28.06 -33.62 -9.01
N GLY A 229 -29.35 -33.38 -9.16
CA GLY A 229 -29.90 -32.11 -9.62
C GLY A 229 -29.61 -30.95 -8.68
N GLU A 230 -29.76 -31.16 -7.36
CA GLU A 230 -29.40 -30.19 -6.33
C GLU A 230 -27.89 -29.90 -6.34
N ALA A 231 -27.05 -30.95 -6.38
CA ALA A 231 -25.60 -30.79 -6.45
C ALA A 231 -25.16 -30.04 -7.72
N LEU A 232 -25.80 -30.32 -8.86
CA LEU A 232 -25.53 -29.62 -10.11
C LEU A 232 -25.96 -28.14 -10.04
N SER A 233 -27.10 -27.84 -9.41
CA SER A 233 -27.53 -26.47 -9.16
C SER A 233 -26.55 -25.71 -8.25
N GLU A 234 -26.05 -26.35 -7.19
CA GLU A 234 -25.07 -25.76 -6.28
C GLU A 234 -23.73 -25.47 -7.00
N ILE A 235 -23.25 -26.41 -7.82
CA ILE A 235 -22.02 -26.21 -8.61
C ILE A 235 -22.22 -25.09 -9.63
N GLN A 236 -23.38 -25.02 -10.30
CA GLN A 236 -23.68 -23.95 -11.25
C GLN A 236 -23.68 -22.58 -10.56
N GLN A 237 -24.28 -22.46 -9.37
CA GLN A 237 -24.24 -21.23 -8.57
C GLN A 237 -22.80 -20.81 -8.25
N LYS A 238 -21.96 -21.76 -7.81
CA LYS A 238 -20.54 -21.49 -7.54
C LYS A 238 -19.79 -21.03 -8.79
N ILE A 239 -20.10 -21.58 -9.96
CA ILE A 239 -19.50 -21.14 -11.24
C ILE A 239 -19.90 -19.70 -11.53
N ASP A 240 -21.19 -19.37 -11.43
CA ASP A 240 -21.70 -18.02 -11.70
C ASP A 240 -21.10 -16.97 -10.74
N GLU A 241 -20.96 -17.31 -9.46
CA GLU A 241 -20.26 -16.48 -8.47
C GLU A 241 -18.79 -16.22 -8.86
N GLN A 242 -18.07 -17.26 -9.31
CA GLN A 242 -16.68 -17.12 -9.76
C GLN A 242 -16.56 -16.27 -11.02
N ILE A 243 -17.52 -16.36 -11.95
CA ILE A 243 -17.55 -15.54 -13.16
C ILE A 243 -17.71 -14.06 -12.80
N GLU A 244 -18.62 -13.72 -11.89
CA GLU A 244 -18.81 -12.34 -11.45
C GLU A 244 -17.58 -11.79 -10.69
N LEU A 245 -16.97 -12.61 -9.82
CA LEU A 245 -15.69 -12.25 -9.17
C LEU A 245 -14.57 -12.01 -10.19
N ALA A 246 -14.47 -12.85 -11.22
CA ALA A 246 -13.48 -12.69 -12.29
C ALA A 246 -13.70 -11.40 -13.08
N LYS A 247 -14.97 -11.06 -13.37
CA LYS A 247 -15.35 -9.83 -14.07
C LYS A 247 -15.01 -8.58 -13.26
N LEU A 248 -15.27 -8.58 -11.95
CA LEU A 248 -14.90 -7.48 -11.05
C LEU A 248 -13.37 -7.29 -11.02
N LYS A 249 -12.61 -8.37 -10.84
CA LYS A 249 -11.13 -8.32 -10.88
C LYS A 249 -10.60 -7.82 -12.23
N ALA A 250 -11.24 -8.21 -13.34
CA ALA A 250 -10.85 -7.74 -14.66
C ALA A 250 -11.09 -6.22 -14.82
N GLN A 251 -12.20 -5.71 -14.31
CA GLN A 251 -12.50 -4.28 -14.30
C GLN A 251 -11.50 -3.48 -13.45
N GLU A 252 -11.14 -3.97 -12.27
CA GLU A 252 -10.13 -3.33 -11.42
C GLU A 252 -8.76 -3.32 -12.09
N ARG A 253 -8.35 -4.43 -12.71
CA ARG A 253 -7.11 -4.50 -13.49
C ARG A 253 -7.13 -3.50 -14.64
N GLN A 254 -8.24 -3.40 -15.36
CA GLN A 254 -8.39 -2.46 -16.46
C GLN A 254 -8.26 -1.01 -15.98
N LYS A 255 -8.96 -0.62 -14.91
CA LYS A 255 -8.82 0.71 -14.28
C LYS A 255 -7.38 1.01 -13.88
N THR A 256 -6.70 0.02 -13.28
CA THR A 256 -5.30 0.16 -12.87
C THR A 256 -4.38 0.35 -14.08
N LEU A 257 -4.59 -0.40 -15.15
CA LEU A 257 -3.85 -0.25 -16.41
C LEU A 257 -4.09 1.12 -17.05
N ASP A 258 -5.32 1.62 -17.04
CA ASP A 258 -5.65 2.93 -17.61
C ASP A 258 -5.02 4.08 -16.79
N LEU A 259 -4.99 3.96 -15.46
CA LEU A 259 -4.26 4.89 -14.59
C LEU A 259 -2.75 4.87 -14.88
N LEU A 260 -2.14 3.68 -14.93
CA LEU A 260 -0.71 3.53 -15.25
C LEU A 260 -0.36 4.08 -16.64
N LYS A 261 -1.23 3.87 -17.64
CA LYS A 261 -1.05 4.45 -18.97
C LYS A 261 -1.10 5.97 -18.95
N SER A 262 -2.05 6.55 -18.22
CA SER A 262 -2.16 8.00 -18.08
C SER A 262 -0.94 8.59 -17.37
N GLU A 263 -0.46 7.94 -16.30
CA GLU A 263 0.75 8.34 -15.58
C GLU A 263 1.98 8.27 -16.51
N LEU A 264 2.13 7.18 -17.26
CA LEU A 264 3.20 7.02 -18.25
C LEU A 264 3.16 8.13 -19.31
N GLU A 265 1.98 8.48 -19.84
CA GLU A 265 1.82 9.60 -20.77
C GLU A 265 2.22 10.95 -20.15
N THR A 266 1.89 11.21 -18.88
CA THR A 266 2.30 12.46 -18.23
C THR A 266 3.81 12.53 -18.00
N VAL A 267 4.42 11.45 -17.54
CA VAL A 267 5.88 11.37 -17.30
C VAL A 267 6.65 11.46 -18.61
N THR A 268 6.17 10.81 -19.68
CA THR A 268 6.80 10.91 -21.00
C THR A 268 6.72 12.31 -21.58
N LYS A 269 5.59 13.02 -21.42
CA LYS A 269 5.49 14.44 -21.81
C LYS A 269 6.47 15.32 -21.04
N GLN A 270 6.51 15.17 -19.71
CA GLN A 270 7.45 15.90 -18.86
C GLN A 270 8.90 15.63 -19.26
N ARG A 271 9.25 14.36 -19.52
CA ARG A 271 10.59 13.98 -19.97
C ARG A 271 10.96 14.67 -21.29
N ILE A 272 10.05 14.73 -22.25
CA ILE A 272 10.29 15.41 -23.55
C ILE A 272 10.48 16.92 -23.33
N GLU A 273 9.67 17.54 -22.47
CA GLU A 273 9.81 18.96 -22.12
C GLU A 273 11.16 19.24 -21.46
N ASP A 274 11.55 18.44 -20.46
CA ASP A 274 12.83 18.57 -19.76
C ASP A 274 14.02 18.35 -20.71
N GLU A 275 13.95 17.36 -21.59
CA GLU A 275 15.00 17.07 -22.59
C GLU A 275 15.18 18.24 -23.56
N GLU A 276 14.08 18.88 -23.99
CA GLU A 276 14.13 20.08 -24.82
C GLU A 276 14.71 21.28 -24.05
N GLN A 277 14.37 21.45 -22.78
CA GLN A 277 14.96 22.52 -21.94
C GLN A 277 16.46 22.34 -21.73
N VAL A 278 16.91 21.11 -21.50
CA VAL A 278 18.34 20.78 -21.40
C VAL A 278 19.03 21.13 -22.72
N ARG A 279 18.48 20.71 -23.86
CA ARG A 279 19.02 21.00 -25.19
C ARG A 279 19.14 22.51 -25.45
N LEU A 280 18.11 23.29 -25.14
CA LEU A 280 18.13 24.75 -25.27
C LEU A 280 19.19 25.39 -24.36
N THR A 281 19.35 24.87 -23.15
CA THR A 281 20.34 25.36 -22.18
C THR A 281 21.77 25.03 -22.63
N GLU A 282 22.01 23.85 -23.18
CA GLU A 282 23.30 23.47 -23.77
C GLU A 282 23.68 24.34 -24.96
N LEU A 283 22.71 24.69 -25.82
CA LEU A 283 22.94 25.63 -26.94
C LEU A 283 23.32 27.02 -26.43
N LYS A 284 22.60 27.55 -25.44
CA LYS A 284 22.93 28.84 -24.79
C LYS A 284 24.30 28.79 -24.12
N LEU A 285 24.62 27.69 -23.46
CA LEU A 285 25.92 27.52 -22.82
C LEU A 285 27.03 27.52 -23.87
N THR A 286 26.85 26.80 -24.98
CA THR A 286 27.81 26.78 -26.09
C THR A 286 27.99 28.16 -26.70
N SER A 287 26.92 28.94 -26.89
CA SER A 287 27.05 30.31 -27.39
C SER A 287 27.81 31.23 -26.43
N VAL A 288 27.61 31.06 -25.11
CA VAL A 288 28.36 31.80 -24.09
C VAL A 288 29.85 31.41 -24.11
N LEU A 289 30.17 30.12 -24.27
CA LEU A 289 31.55 29.65 -24.37
C LEU A 289 32.26 30.24 -25.60
N LEU A 290 31.58 30.25 -26.76
CA LEU A 290 32.08 30.87 -27.99
C LEU A 290 32.24 32.39 -27.83
N GLY A 291 31.29 33.09 -27.21
CA GLY A 291 31.42 34.52 -26.95
C GLY A 291 32.59 34.86 -26.02
N ILE A 292 32.89 34.01 -25.04
CA ILE A 292 34.08 34.15 -24.19
C ILE A 292 35.36 33.92 -25.01
N GLU A 293 35.34 32.98 -25.96
CA GLU A 293 36.45 32.73 -26.89
C GLU A 293 36.72 33.93 -27.80
N GLU A 294 35.68 34.52 -28.39
CA GLU A 294 35.76 35.71 -29.22
C GLU A 294 36.34 36.91 -28.46
N VAL A 295 35.89 37.14 -27.21
CA VAL A 295 36.41 38.22 -26.35
C VAL A 295 37.87 37.96 -25.97
N PHE A 296 38.23 36.70 -25.71
CA PHE A 296 39.60 36.30 -25.42
C PHE A 296 40.55 36.60 -26.58
N ASP A 297 40.10 36.33 -27.81
CA ASP A 297 40.85 36.57 -29.04
C ASP A 297 40.92 38.05 -29.40
N LEU A 298 39.83 38.80 -29.23
CA LEU A 298 39.78 40.25 -29.46
C LEU A 298 40.77 41.01 -28.56
N LEU A 299 40.88 40.60 -27.30
CA LEU A 299 41.82 41.17 -26.33
C LEU A 299 43.26 40.66 -26.52
N LYS A 300 43.51 39.78 -27.50
CA LYS A 300 44.79 39.11 -27.79
C LYS A 300 45.42 38.52 -26.53
N CYS A 301 44.62 37.90 -25.67
CA CYS A 301 45.08 37.35 -24.40
C CYS A 301 46.12 36.23 -24.63
N ASP A 302 47.14 36.17 -23.77
CA ASP A 302 48.29 35.29 -23.99
C ASP A 302 47.92 33.83 -23.62
N ARG A 303 47.94 32.93 -24.60
CA ARG A 303 47.53 31.52 -24.41
C ARG A 303 48.58 30.68 -23.66
N GLY A 304 49.83 31.17 -23.58
CA GLY A 304 50.99 30.43 -23.04
C GLY A 304 50.87 29.97 -21.58
N PRO A 305 50.51 30.83 -20.61
CA PRO A 305 50.38 30.44 -19.21
C PRO A 305 49.22 29.46 -18.96
N ILE A 306 48.22 29.48 -19.84
CA ILE A 306 46.99 28.69 -19.74
C ILE A 306 47.23 27.29 -20.32
N LEU A 307 47.89 27.18 -21.48
CA LEU A 307 48.29 25.90 -22.10
C LEU A 307 49.25 25.09 -21.21
N GLY A 308 50.15 25.75 -20.47
CA GLY A 308 51.06 25.09 -19.53
C GLY A 308 50.37 24.47 -18.30
N LEU A 309 49.16 24.93 -17.95
CA LEU A 309 48.37 24.43 -16.82
C LEU A 309 47.29 23.40 -17.24
N LEU A 310 46.81 23.48 -18.49
CA LEU A 310 45.64 22.74 -18.99
C LEU A 310 45.99 21.61 -19.98
N GLY A 311 47.24 21.47 -20.40
CA GLY A 311 47.66 20.46 -21.39
C GLY A 311 47.02 20.71 -22.77
N ASN A 312 47.02 19.69 -23.65
CA ASN A 312 46.57 19.77 -25.06
C ASN A 312 45.09 20.18 -25.29
N ASN A 313 44.34 20.56 -24.26
CA ASN A 313 42.97 21.04 -24.38
C ASN A 313 42.94 22.56 -24.62
N ALA A 314 43.18 22.96 -25.87
CA ALA A 314 43.18 24.36 -26.29
C ALA A 314 41.78 25.00 -26.39
N ALA A 315 40.70 24.22 -26.32
CA ALA A 315 39.32 24.68 -26.44
C ALA A 315 38.69 25.04 -25.07
N ILE A 316 37.84 26.07 -25.06
CA ILE A 316 37.14 26.52 -23.86
C ILE A 316 36.04 25.51 -23.47
N ASN A 317 36.04 25.11 -22.21
CA ASN A 317 35.23 24.06 -21.57
C ASN A 317 34.76 24.59 -20.20
N LEU A 318 33.56 24.23 -19.74
CA LEU A 318 33.01 24.52 -18.40
C LEU A 318 34.03 24.54 -17.24
N PHE A 319 34.96 23.59 -17.19
CA PHE A 319 35.99 23.48 -16.15
C PHE A 319 37.11 24.52 -16.28
N ASN A 320 37.41 24.97 -17.49
CA ASN A 320 38.49 25.92 -17.77
C ASN A 320 37.99 27.38 -17.94
N VAL A 321 36.70 27.59 -18.19
CA VAL A 321 36.04 28.89 -18.40
C VAL A 321 36.42 29.92 -17.34
N LYS A 322 36.43 29.50 -16.07
CA LYS A 322 36.77 30.39 -14.93
C LYS A 322 38.20 30.93 -15.02
N ILE A 323 39.14 30.14 -15.55
CA ILE A 323 40.54 30.53 -15.73
C ILE A 323 40.69 31.50 -16.91
N TYR A 324 39.97 31.25 -18.01
CA TYR A 324 39.91 32.15 -19.17
C TYR A 324 39.32 33.52 -18.79
N LEU A 325 38.18 33.55 -18.10
CA LEU A 325 37.55 34.78 -17.58
C LEU A 325 38.46 35.56 -16.64
N GLY A 326 39.11 34.89 -15.68
CA GLY A 326 40.05 35.56 -14.77
C GLY A 326 41.26 36.18 -15.47
N THR A 327 41.67 35.63 -16.61
CA THR A 327 42.76 36.18 -17.43
C THR A 327 42.29 37.39 -18.26
N ILE A 328 41.08 37.31 -18.82
CA ILE A 328 40.40 38.44 -19.48
C ILE A 328 40.25 39.60 -18.50
N GLU A 329 39.75 39.34 -17.28
CA GLU A 329 39.54 40.34 -16.25
C GLU A 329 40.83 41.08 -15.86
N LYS A 330 41.94 40.34 -15.66
CA LYS A 330 43.26 40.95 -15.38
C LYS A 330 43.73 41.85 -16.51
N LYS A 331 43.50 41.44 -17.77
CA LYS A 331 43.95 42.22 -18.94
C LYS A 331 43.09 43.47 -19.15
N ILE A 332 41.77 43.36 -19.01
CA ILE A 332 40.84 44.50 -19.03
C ILE A 332 41.20 45.47 -17.91
N SER A 333 41.41 44.99 -16.68
CA SER A 333 41.81 45.82 -15.54
C SER A 333 43.13 46.56 -15.82
N GLY A 334 44.10 45.90 -16.46
CA GLY A 334 45.35 46.51 -16.89
C GLY A 334 45.16 47.59 -17.96
N LEU A 335 44.27 47.37 -18.94
CA LEU A 335 43.94 48.37 -19.96
C LEU A 335 43.22 49.59 -19.36
N ILE A 336 42.24 49.37 -18.48
CA ILE A 336 41.55 50.45 -17.75
C ILE A 336 42.56 51.27 -16.94
N THR A 337 43.47 50.60 -16.25
CA THR A 337 44.52 51.27 -15.47
C THR A 337 45.42 52.12 -16.37
N ARG A 338 45.82 51.61 -17.55
CA ARG A 338 46.61 52.39 -18.53
C ARG A 338 45.84 53.58 -19.09
N LEU A 339 44.56 53.41 -19.43
CA LEU A 339 43.70 54.51 -19.90
C LEU A 339 43.52 55.57 -18.82
N TYR A 340 43.26 55.16 -17.57
CA TYR A 340 43.15 56.07 -16.43
C TYR A 340 44.46 56.86 -16.20
N PHE A 341 45.62 56.21 -16.29
CA PHE A 341 46.90 56.89 -16.19
C PHE A 341 47.19 57.81 -17.40
N ALA A 342 46.78 57.42 -18.62
CA ALA A 342 46.92 58.25 -19.82
C ALA A 342 46.03 59.51 -19.76
N GLU A 343 44.80 59.37 -19.30
CA GLU A 343 43.86 60.48 -19.10
C GLU A 343 44.37 61.44 -18.01
N LYS A 344 44.90 60.89 -16.92
CA LYS A 344 45.55 61.67 -15.86
C LYS A 344 46.83 62.36 -16.34
N ALA A 345 47.61 61.73 -17.21
CA ALA A 345 48.80 62.32 -17.83
C ALA A 345 48.43 63.47 -18.79
N MET A 346 47.36 63.32 -19.60
CA MET A 346 46.81 64.38 -20.44
C MET A 346 46.32 65.59 -19.61
N MET A 347 45.60 65.34 -18.51
CA MET A 347 45.18 66.38 -17.56
C MET A 347 46.37 67.10 -16.90
N THR A 348 47.48 66.40 -16.69
CA THR A 348 48.71 66.97 -16.11
C THR A 348 49.48 67.81 -17.15
N GLN A 349 49.48 67.41 -18.42
CA GLN A 349 50.01 68.22 -19.52
C GLN A 349 49.19 69.50 -19.75
N PHE A 350 47.86 69.44 -19.63
CA PHE A 350 46.98 70.62 -19.70
C PHE A 350 47.26 71.62 -18.56
N LYS A 351 47.52 71.13 -17.33
CA LYS A 351 47.96 71.97 -16.20
C LYS A 351 49.36 72.56 -16.35
N LYS A 352 50.29 71.89 -17.04
CA LYS A 352 51.62 72.47 -17.37
C LYS A 352 51.52 73.56 -18.43
N PHE A 353 50.62 73.43 -19.41
CA PHE A 353 50.39 74.45 -20.44
C PHE A 353 49.84 75.76 -19.83
N HIS A 354 49.01 75.70 -18.78
CA HIS A 354 48.53 76.88 -18.06
C HIS A 354 49.50 77.47 -17.02
N ARG A 355 50.54 76.74 -16.58
CA ARG A 355 51.58 77.28 -15.67
C ARG A 355 52.80 77.87 -16.39
N GLY A 356 52.90 77.72 -17.71
CA GLY A 356 53.98 78.29 -18.53
C GLY A 356 53.74 79.73 -19.02
N ASN A 357 52.51 80.25 -18.94
CA ASN A 357 52.15 81.60 -19.35
C ASN A 357 51.85 82.49 -18.13
N PHE A 358 52.83 82.73 -17.27
CA PHE A 358 52.82 83.86 -16.33
C PHE A 358 54.27 84.24 -15.98
N VAL A 359 54.87 85.10 -16.80
CA VAL A 359 56.00 85.96 -16.41
C VAL A 359 55.59 87.40 -16.76
N PRO A 360 55.45 88.31 -15.78
CA PRO A 360 55.21 89.73 -16.01
C PRO A 360 56.52 90.53 -16.02
N ALA A 361 56.43 91.76 -16.55
CA ALA A 361 57.37 92.89 -16.58
C ALA A 361 57.98 93.15 -17.99
N ILE A 362 57.65 94.25 -18.67
CA ILE A 362 57.92 95.68 -18.35
C ILE A 362 59.43 95.96 -18.33
N ASN A 363 60.01 96.21 -19.51
CA ASN A 363 60.61 97.49 -19.94
C ASN A 363 61.25 97.32 -21.33
#